data_AF-A0A1G8IIH6-F1
#
_entry.id   AF-A0A1G8IIH6-F1
#
_cell.length_a   1.000
_cell.length_b   1.000
_cell.length_c   1.000
_cell.angle_alpha   90.00
_cell.angle_beta   90.00
_cell.angle_gamma   90.00
#
_symmetry.space_group_name_H-M   'P 1'
#
loop_
_entity.id
_entity.type
_entity.pdbx_description
1 polymer ?
#
loop_
_entity_poly.entity_id
_entity_poly.type
_entity_poly.pdbx_seq_one_letter_code
_entity_poly.pdbx_strand_id
1 'polypeptide(L)'
;MRLVMRATILVALTTYLTVCGGPERLSMALAQESSDTAAITPATLMPEIPSLEAWRNSPHADITKEAFRHWDEEDDKMIPEACSQCHSTAGFLDYLGADGSEAGVVDTKHSPDPAMAPGIACMACHSMEAQERTVVTFPSGIEQEVFTDDIRCMTCHGGRNSKVQVLAKIEDAGAPADDTTSADLSFVNIHYRAAAASRFGGDVQGGFEYDGKDYVGYYFHDQVSQTCNDCHNPHTLEVKVETCTDCHDQVMTDNKDTMHLVRTSKPDYDGDGDTSEGIEAEIQELHGKLLEAIIGYGENTAGTAIGYESHSYPYFFADGDGSGAIEEGEAKYPNRYQAWTPRLLKAAYNYQVVAKDPGIYTHNPHYALQLLHDSIADLAEAGSGVDVTGERPQ
;
A
#
# COMPACT_ATOMS: atom_id res chain seq x y z
N MET A 1 -38.58 33.20 -34.95
CA MET A 1 -39.95 33.63 -35.32
C MET A 1 -40.35 32.92 -36.60
N ARG A 2 -41.46 32.15 -36.58
CA ARG A 2 -42.11 31.42 -37.70
C ARG A 2 -41.36 30.16 -38.20
N LEU A 3 -41.97 29.02 -38.51
CA LEU A 3 -43.37 28.59 -38.44
C LEU A 3 -43.39 27.04 -38.49
N VAL A 4 -44.35 26.46 -37.81
CA VAL A 4 -44.81 25.07 -37.90
C VAL A 4 -45.33 24.77 -39.31
N MET A 5 -45.07 23.57 -39.85
CA MET A 5 -46.08 22.88 -40.67
C MET A 5 -45.88 21.36 -40.68
N ARG A 6 -46.82 20.66 -40.04
CA ARG A 6 -47.10 19.23 -40.20
C ARG A 6 -47.81 19.02 -41.54
N ALA A 7 -47.48 17.95 -42.25
CA ALA A 7 -48.32 17.42 -43.32
C ALA A 7 -48.45 15.90 -43.16
N THR A 8 -49.68 15.49 -42.85
CA THR A 8 -50.18 14.12 -42.77
C THR A 8 -50.66 13.71 -44.17
N ILE A 9 -50.23 12.56 -44.71
CA ILE A 9 -50.86 11.96 -45.90
C ILE A 9 -51.19 10.50 -45.65
N LEU A 10 -52.50 10.33 -45.50
CA LEU A 10 -53.45 9.26 -45.82
C LEU A 10 -52.98 7.89 -46.35
N VAL A 11 -53.58 6.90 -45.69
CA VAL A 11 -53.76 5.46 -45.95
C VAL A 11 -54.31 5.15 -47.36
N ALA A 12 -53.80 4.07 -47.98
CA ALA A 12 -54.48 3.35 -49.04
C ALA A 12 -54.84 1.94 -48.56
N LEU A 13 -56.15 1.69 -48.48
CA LEU A 13 -56.80 0.44 -48.13
C LEU A 13 -57.08 -0.35 -49.43
N THR A 14 -56.61 -1.60 -49.52
CA THR A 14 -57.11 -2.54 -50.55
C THR A 14 -57.63 -3.79 -49.87
N THR A 15 -58.95 -3.90 -49.88
CA THR A 15 -59.77 -5.08 -49.57
C THR A 15 -59.62 -6.15 -50.66
N TYR A 16 -59.42 -7.41 -50.27
CA TYR A 16 -59.78 -8.55 -51.09
C TYR A 16 -60.65 -9.52 -50.28
N LEU A 17 -61.75 -9.94 -50.90
CA LEU A 17 -62.82 -10.73 -50.31
C LEU A 17 -62.42 -12.18 -50.02
N THR A 18 -63.11 -12.67 -49.00
CA THR A 18 -63.30 -14.00 -48.45
C THR A 18 -63.62 -15.12 -49.45
N VAL A 19 -63.04 -16.30 -49.19
CA VAL A 19 -63.62 -17.61 -49.53
C VAL A 19 -63.70 -18.44 -48.24
N CYS A 20 -64.92 -18.87 -47.88
CA CYS A 20 -65.18 -19.78 -46.77
C CYS A 20 -64.87 -21.24 -47.17
N GLY A 21 -64.05 -21.93 -46.37
CA GLY A 21 -63.88 -23.38 -46.35
C GLY A 21 -64.03 -23.90 -44.91
N GLY A 22 -64.71 -25.03 -44.73
CA GLY A 22 -65.25 -25.54 -43.45
C GLY A 22 -64.24 -26.02 -42.39
N PRO A 23 -64.72 -26.63 -41.29
CA PRO A 23 -63.96 -26.80 -40.07
C PRO A 23 -62.99 -27.99 -40.19
N GLU A 24 -61.71 -27.70 -40.36
CA GLU A 24 -60.67 -28.69 -40.10
C GLU A 24 -60.56 -28.94 -38.60
N ARG A 25 -60.68 -30.20 -38.22
CA ARG A 25 -60.46 -30.69 -36.86
C ARG A 25 -59.06 -30.28 -36.43
N LEU A 26 -58.96 -29.53 -35.33
CA LEU A 26 -57.71 -29.40 -34.59
C LEU A 26 -57.23 -30.82 -34.25
N SER A 27 -56.15 -31.25 -34.91
CA SER A 27 -55.31 -32.32 -34.41
C SER A 27 -54.76 -31.85 -33.07
N MET A 28 -55.07 -32.58 -31.99
CA MET A 28 -54.35 -32.42 -30.72
C MET A 28 -52.87 -32.65 -31.02
N ALA A 29 -52.09 -31.58 -31.00
CA ALA A 29 -50.64 -31.69 -30.87
C ALA A 29 -50.40 -32.42 -29.54
N LEU A 30 -49.88 -33.65 -29.65
CA LEU A 30 -49.37 -34.39 -28.51
C LEU A 30 -48.31 -33.51 -27.84
N ALA A 31 -48.48 -33.24 -26.55
CA ALA A 31 -47.46 -32.61 -25.74
C ALA A 31 -46.19 -33.45 -25.87
N GLN A 32 -45.16 -32.85 -26.45
CA GLN A 32 -43.83 -33.43 -26.49
C GLN A 32 -43.30 -33.29 -25.06
N GLU A 33 -43.24 -34.39 -24.31
CA GLU A 33 -42.58 -34.43 -23.02
C GLU A 33 -41.11 -34.03 -23.24
N SER A 34 -40.76 -32.80 -22.84
CA SER A 34 -39.37 -32.38 -22.76
C SER A 34 -38.75 -33.10 -21.56
N SER A 35 -38.05 -34.20 -21.82
CA SER A 35 -37.09 -34.76 -20.88
C SER A 35 -35.94 -33.77 -20.70
N ASP A 36 -35.52 -33.61 -19.43
CA ASP A 36 -34.43 -32.77 -18.92
C ASP A 36 -34.76 -31.29 -18.64
N THR A 37 -35.74 -31.05 -17.76
CA THR A 37 -35.60 -29.94 -16.82
C THR A 37 -34.58 -30.35 -15.75
N ALA A 38 -33.31 -29.98 -15.95
CA ALA A 38 -32.34 -29.97 -14.86
C ALA A 38 -32.96 -29.19 -13.69
N ALA A 39 -33.03 -29.80 -12.51
CA ALA A 39 -33.56 -29.15 -11.33
C ALA A 39 -32.73 -27.89 -11.06
N ILE A 40 -33.36 -26.72 -11.17
CA ILE A 40 -32.75 -25.45 -10.75
C ILE A 40 -32.58 -25.55 -9.23
N THR A 41 -31.36 -25.81 -8.80
CA THR A 41 -31.02 -25.79 -7.38
C THR A 41 -30.80 -24.34 -6.93
N PRO A 42 -30.96 -24.00 -5.64
CA PRO A 42 -30.61 -22.67 -5.13
C PRO A 42 -29.17 -22.24 -5.45
N ALA A 43 -28.25 -23.20 -5.57
CA ALA A 43 -26.87 -22.97 -6.00
C ALA A 43 -26.74 -22.50 -7.46
N THR A 44 -27.72 -22.82 -8.32
CA THR A 44 -27.77 -22.39 -9.73
C THR A 44 -28.41 -21.00 -9.90
N LEU A 45 -28.90 -20.39 -8.81
CA LEU A 45 -29.54 -19.07 -8.80
C LEU A 45 -28.66 -17.98 -8.18
N MET A 46 -27.49 -18.33 -7.62
CA MET A 46 -26.53 -17.34 -7.18
C MET A 46 -25.85 -16.76 -8.41
N PRO A 47 -25.95 -15.44 -8.67
CA PRO A 47 -25.19 -14.83 -9.75
C PRO A 47 -23.71 -15.08 -9.51
N GLU A 48 -23.00 -15.44 -10.58
CA GLU A 48 -21.54 -15.52 -10.54
C GLU A 48 -21.00 -14.13 -10.16
N ILE A 49 -20.24 -14.06 -9.06
CA ILE A 49 -19.56 -12.84 -8.65
C ILE A 49 -18.26 -12.75 -9.44
N PRO A 50 -18.09 -11.76 -10.33
CA PRO A 50 -16.86 -11.60 -11.09
C PRO A 50 -15.64 -11.53 -10.17
N SER A 51 -14.54 -12.16 -10.59
CA SER A 51 -13.26 -12.15 -9.85
C SER A 51 -13.29 -12.71 -8.43
N LEU A 52 -14.37 -13.38 -8.00
CA LEU A 52 -14.45 -13.99 -6.66
C LEU A 52 -13.32 -15.00 -6.41
N GLU A 53 -13.04 -15.86 -7.38
CA GLU A 53 -11.95 -16.84 -7.28
C GLU A 53 -10.57 -16.18 -7.27
N ALA A 54 -10.39 -15.08 -8.01
CA ALA A 54 -9.15 -14.31 -7.96
C ALA A 54 -8.94 -13.72 -6.55
N TRP A 55 -9.97 -13.09 -6.00
CA TRP A 55 -9.94 -12.55 -4.63
C TRP A 55 -9.69 -13.62 -3.58
N ARG A 56 -10.37 -14.78 -3.65
CA ARG A 56 -10.18 -15.89 -2.70
C ARG A 56 -8.75 -16.39 -2.60
N ASN A 57 -7.98 -16.27 -3.69
CA ASN A 57 -6.58 -16.67 -3.75
C ASN A 57 -5.60 -15.51 -3.47
N SER A 58 -6.13 -14.32 -3.13
CA SER A 58 -5.31 -13.14 -2.86
C SER A 58 -4.87 -13.06 -1.40
N PRO A 59 -3.77 -12.33 -1.10
CA PRO A 59 -3.38 -12.03 0.27
C PRO A 59 -4.46 -11.35 1.12
N HIS A 60 -5.38 -10.58 0.51
CA HIS A 60 -6.48 -9.92 1.23
C HIS A 60 -7.57 -10.87 1.72
N ALA A 61 -7.71 -12.05 1.11
CA ALA A 61 -8.61 -13.11 1.54
C ALA A 61 -7.92 -14.15 2.44
N ASP A 62 -6.59 -14.09 2.58
CA ASP A 62 -5.83 -15.07 3.35
C ASP A 62 -5.85 -14.74 4.85
N ILE A 63 -7.02 -14.97 5.44
CA ILE A 63 -7.30 -14.78 6.87
C ILE A 63 -6.48 -15.69 7.79
N THR A 64 -5.61 -16.55 7.26
CA THR A 64 -4.70 -17.37 8.07
C THR A 64 -3.39 -16.65 8.40
N LYS A 65 -3.14 -15.50 7.76
CA LYS A 65 -1.89 -14.74 7.91
C LYS A 65 -1.89 -13.84 9.13
N GLU A 66 -0.67 -13.53 9.58
CA GLU A 66 -0.40 -12.66 10.72
C GLU A 66 -1.18 -11.34 10.67
N ALA A 67 -1.32 -10.75 9.48
CA ALA A 67 -2.10 -9.54 9.27
C ALA A 67 -3.54 -9.64 9.81
N PHE A 68 -4.16 -10.81 9.85
CA PHE A 68 -5.54 -10.97 10.33
C PHE A 68 -5.64 -11.71 11.67
N ARG A 69 -4.53 -12.32 12.12
CA ARG A 69 -4.51 -13.26 13.25
C ARG A 69 -3.61 -12.84 14.41
N HIS A 70 -2.94 -11.69 14.29
CA HIS A 70 -2.06 -11.14 15.33
C HIS A 70 -2.70 -11.13 16.73
N TRP A 71 -4.00 -10.86 16.81
CA TRP A 71 -4.72 -10.71 18.08
C TRP A 71 -5.38 -12.00 18.59
N ASP A 72 -5.12 -13.15 17.97
CA ASP A 72 -5.74 -14.44 18.38
C ASP A 72 -5.41 -14.86 19.81
N GLU A 73 -4.22 -14.45 20.28
CA GLU A 73 -3.68 -14.79 21.59
C GLU A 73 -3.95 -13.71 22.65
N GLU A 74 -4.53 -12.57 22.26
CA GLU A 74 -4.93 -11.51 23.18
C GLU A 74 -6.12 -11.94 24.05
N ASP A 75 -6.25 -11.35 25.23
CA ASP A 75 -7.28 -11.75 26.22
C ASP A 75 -8.71 -11.64 25.68
N ASP A 76 -9.01 -10.57 24.92
CA ASP A 76 -10.33 -10.36 24.31
C ASP A 76 -10.46 -10.94 22.90
N LYS A 77 -9.34 -11.34 22.28
CA LYS A 77 -9.26 -11.87 20.92
C LYS A 77 -9.87 -10.96 19.87
N MET A 78 -9.72 -9.64 20.06
CA MET A 78 -10.28 -8.64 19.17
C MET A 78 -9.18 -7.81 18.52
N ILE A 79 -9.41 -7.41 17.28
CA ILE A 79 -8.60 -6.42 16.59
C ILE A 79 -8.89 -5.06 17.25
N PRO A 80 -7.89 -4.36 17.80
CA PRO A 80 -8.08 -3.04 18.39
C PRO A 80 -8.58 -2.02 17.37
N GLU A 81 -9.22 -0.96 17.85
CA GLU A 81 -9.76 0.16 17.06
C GLU A 81 -8.69 0.69 16.09
N ALA A 82 -7.51 0.99 16.63
CA ALA A 82 -6.39 1.53 15.87
C ALA A 82 -5.95 0.61 14.72
N CYS A 83 -6.17 -0.70 14.80
CA CYS A 83 -5.72 -1.66 13.79
C CYS A 83 -6.84 -2.09 12.85
N SER A 84 -8.09 -1.98 13.27
CA SER A 84 -9.23 -2.58 12.56
C SER A 84 -9.47 -1.94 11.19
N GLN A 85 -9.11 -0.66 11.01
CA GLN A 85 -9.21 0.06 9.74
C GLN A 85 -8.59 -0.71 8.57
N CYS A 86 -7.40 -1.30 8.78
CA CYS A 86 -6.64 -1.95 7.70
C CYS A 86 -6.62 -3.47 7.81
N HIS A 87 -7.07 -4.02 8.93
CA HIS A 87 -6.96 -5.44 9.25
C HIS A 87 -8.33 -6.15 9.34
N SER A 88 -9.42 -5.46 8.97
CA SER A 88 -10.74 -6.09 8.81
C SER A 88 -11.64 -5.30 7.88
N THR A 89 -12.51 -5.99 7.14
CA THR A 89 -13.56 -5.33 6.35
C THR A 89 -14.48 -4.51 7.23
N ALA A 90 -14.88 -5.03 8.40
CA ALA A 90 -15.79 -4.34 9.29
C ALA A 90 -15.18 -3.04 9.83
N GLY A 91 -13.92 -3.06 10.28
CA GLY A 91 -13.24 -1.85 10.72
C GLY A 91 -12.98 -0.85 9.60
N PHE A 92 -12.81 -1.29 8.35
CA PHE A 92 -12.75 -0.35 7.23
C PHE A 92 -14.12 0.29 6.94
N LEU A 93 -15.21 -0.48 7.03
CA LEU A 93 -16.56 0.04 6.85
C LEU A 93 -16.94 1.02 7.98
N ASP A 94 -16.54 0.73 9.21
CA ASP A 94 -16.63 1.65 10.36
C ASP A 94 -15.85 2.95 10.05
N TYR A 95 -14.58 2.85 9.66
CA TYR A 95 -13.79 4.03 9.26
C TYR A 95 -14.47 4.87 8.15
N LEU A 96 -15.17 4.23 7.21
CA LEU A 96 -15.89 4.92 6.15
C LEU A 96 -17.23 5.51 6.61
N GLY A 97 -17.75 5.13 7.78
CA GLY A 97 -19.12 5.41 8.23
C GLY A 97 -20.18 4.61 7.46
N ALA A 98 -19.77 3.54 6.76
CA ALA A 98 -20.62 2.74 5.88
C ALA A 98 -21.60 1.83 6.65
N ASP A 99 -21.33 1.56 7.93
CA ASP A 99 -22.21 0.86 8.85
C ASP A 99 -23.10 1.82 9.67
N GLY A 100 -22.97 3.13 9.45
CA GLY A 100 -23.68 4.20 10.16
C GLY A 100 -22.89 4.82 11.32
N SER A 101 -21.63 4.43 11.54
CA SER A 101 -20.72 5.07 12.49
C SER A 101 -20.23 6.45 12.02
N GLU A 102 -19.43 7.11 12.85
CA GLU A 102 -18.80 8.40 12.51
C GLU A 102 -17.65 8.18 11.51
N ALA A 103 -17.76 8.74 10.31
CA ALA A 103 -16.72 8.62 9.29
C ALA A 103 -15.38 9.24 9.74
N GLY A 104 -14.28 8.57 9.41
CA GLY A 104 -12.91 9.00 9.69
C GLY A 104 -12.33 8.46 11.00
N VAL A 105 -13.12 7.71 11.78
CA VAL A 105 -12.68 7.06 13.03
C VAL A 105 -13.15 5.61 13.05
N VAL A 106 -12.39 4.74 13.71
CA VAL A 106 -12.86 3.41 14.11
C VAL A 106 -13.15 3.50 15.60
N ASP A 107 -14.40 3.31 16.00
CA ASP A 107 -14.84 3.57 17.38
C ASP A 107 -14.96 2.30 18.23
N THR A 108 -14.86 1.13 17.61
CA THR A 108 -14.96 -0.16 18.27
C THR A 108 -13.92 -1.18 17.79
N LYS A 109 -13.60 -2.13 18.66
CA LYS A 109 -12.83 -3.31 18.29
C LYS A 109 -13.63 -4.22 17.37
N HIS A 110 -12.94 -4.92 16.49
CA HIS A 110 -13.55 -5.83 15.52
C HIS A 110 -13.08 -7.27 15.71
N SER A 111 -13.96 -8.24 15.42
CA SER A 111 -13.62 -9.65 15.59
C SER A 111 -12.72 -10.13 14.43
N PRO A 112 -11.63 -10.86 14.70
CA PRO A 112 -10.83 -11.54 13.69
C PRO A 112 -11.43 -12.91 13.28
N ASP A 113 -12.62 -13.30 13.78
CA ASP A 113 -13.21 -14.62 13.53
C ASP A 113 -13.46 -14.85 12.03
N PRO A 114 -12.84 -15.88 11.41
CA PRO A 114 -13.03 -16.24 10.00
C PRO A 114 -14.49 -16.42 9.58
N ALA A 115 -15.35 -16.85 10.50
CA ALA A 115 -16.77 -17.03 10.25
C ALA A 115 -17.53 -15.71 10.08
N MET A 116 -16.96 -14.61 10.59
CA MET A 116 -17.58 -13.27 10.60
C MET A 116 -16.74 -12.20 9.89
N ALA A 117 -15.44 -12.43 9.69
CA ALA A 117 -14.47 -11.47 9.17
C ALA A 117 -13.68 -12.06 7.99
N PRO A 118 -14.12 -11.82 6.75
CA PRO A 118 -13.47 -12.35 5.54
C PRO A 118 -12.17 -11.62 5.14
N GLY A 119 -11.34 -11.18 6.10
CA GLY A 119 -10.16 -10.35 5.80
C GLY A 119 -10.57 -8.99 5.20
N ILE A 120 -9.98 -8.62 4.06
CA ILE A 120 -10.39 -7.47 3.24
C ILE A 120 -11.25 -7.99 2.07
N ALA A 121 -12.57 -7.96 2.24
CA ALA A 121 -13.54 -8.49 1.31
C ALA A 121 -14.12 -7.42 0.37
N CYS A 122 -14.97 -7.88 -0.56
CA CYS A 122 -15.51 -7.06 -1.65
C CYS A 122 -16.08 -5.72 -1.18
N MET A 123 -16.83 -5.71 -0.08
CA MET A 123 -17.48 -4.50 0.44
C MET A 123 -16.50 -3.46 0.95
N ALA A 124 -15.26 -3.82 1.30
CA ALA A 124 -14.25 -2.83 1.65
C ALA A 124 -14.00 -1.88 0.46
N CYS A 125 -13.99 -2.39 -0.77
CA CYS A 125 -13.74 -1.58 -1.97
C CYS A 125 -15.00 -1.20 -2.75
N HIS A 126 -16.11 -1.92 -2.53
CA HIS A 126 -17.35 -1.78 -3.30
C HIS A 126 -18.54 -1.25 -2.49
N SER A 127 -18.33 -0.77 -1.25
CA SER A 127 -19.35 0.04 -0.57
C SER A 127 -19.56 1.38 -1.28
N MET A 128 -20.71 2.00 -1.05
CA MET A 128 -21.02 3.30 -1.63
C MET A 128 -20.01 4.35 -1.16
N GLU A 129 -19.68 4.32 0.12
CA GLU A 129 -18.75 5.23 0.78
C GLU A 129 -17.32 5.07 0.23
N ALA A 130 -16.89 3.84 -0.06
CA ALA A 130 -15.60 3.58 -0.71
C ALA A 130 -15.57 4.04 -2.17
N GLN A 131 -16.72 4.02 -2.86
CA GLN A 131 -16.84 4.43 -4.26
C GLN A 131 -16.94 5.95 -4.43
N GLU A 132 -17.57 6.64 -3.48
CA GLU A 132 -17.79 8.09 -3.51
C GLU A 132 -16.64 8.88 -2.87
N ARG A 133 -15.68 8.19 -2.24
CA ARG A 133 -14.53 8.83 -1.61
C ARG A 133 -13.65 9.56 -2.62
N THR A 134 -13.25 10.78 -2.27
CA THR A 134 -12.39 11.64 -3.11
C THR A 134 -11.23 12.28 -2.35
N VAL A 135 -11.11 12.02 -1.04
CA VAL A 135 -10.03 12.56 -0.19
C VAL A 135 -9.40 11.44 0.63
N VAL A 136 -8.08 11.38 0.64
CA VAL A 136 -7.30 10.55 1.56
C VAL A 136 -6.53 11.44 2.53
N THR A 137 -6.57 11.11 3.81
CA THR A 137 -5.82 11.82 4.87
C THR A 137 -4.63 10.95 5.25
N PHE A 138 -3.43 11.49 5.09
CA PHE A 138 -2.18 10.79 5.44
C PHE A 138 -1.86 10.97 6.93
N PRO A 139 -0.97 10.14 7.51
CA PRO A 139 -0.58 10.26 8.93
C PRO A 139 0.00 11.62 9.33
N SER A 140 0.49 12.42 8.37
CA SER A 140 0.93 13.81 8.59
C SER A 140 -0.23 14.78 8.85
N GLY A 141 -1.47 14.35 8.63
CA GLY A 141 -2.66 15.20 8.63
C GLY A 141 -2.90 15.90 7.29
N ILE A 142 -2.03 15.71 6.30
CA ILE A 142 -2.20 16.27 4.96
C ILE A 142 -3.26 15.47 4.20
N GLU A 143 -4.18 16.19 3.58
CA GLU A 143 -5.22 15.63 2.72
C GLU A 143 -4.83 15.74 1.25
N GLN A 144 -5.11 14.69 0.47
CA GLN A 144 -4.95 14.68 -0.97
C GLN A 144 -6.28 14.36 -1.64
N GLU A 145 -6.64 15.17 -2.64
CA GLU A 145 -7.79 14.91 -3.49
C GLU A 145 -7.41 13.85 -4.54
N VAL A 146 -8.13 12.73 -4.56
CA VAL A 146 -7.92 11.61 -5.49
C VAL A 146 -9.25 11.21 -6.09
N PHE A 147 -9.42 11.51 -7.37
CA PHE A 147 -10.68 11.25 -8.11
C PHE A 147 -10.66 9.94 -8.89
N THR A 148 -9.67 9.09 -8.63
CA THR A 148 -9.47 7.78 -9.26
C THR A 148 -9.77 6.65 -8.27
N ASP A 149 -10.16 5.49 -8.81
CA ASP A 149 -10.61 4.34 -8.00
C ASP A 149 -9.55 3.77 -7.05
N ASP A 150 -8.28 4.07 -7.26
CA ASP A 150 -7.17 3.61 -6.44
C ASP A 150 -7.05 4.34 -5.08
N ILE A 151 -7.86 5.38 -4.84
CA ILE A 151 -8.01 5.99 -3.50
C ILE A 151 -8.36 4.94 -2.43
N ARG A 152 -9.10 3.88 -2.82
CA ARG A 152 -9.49 2.77 -1.94
C ARG A 152 -8.29 2.03 -1.37
N CYS A 153 -7.18 1.99 -2.10
CA CYS A 153 -5.93 1.38 -1.65
C CYS A 153 -5.20 2.27 -0.64
N MET A 154 -5.22 3.59 -0.88
CA MET A 154 -4.35 4.56 -0.22
C MET A 154 -4.67 4.74 1.27
N THR A 155 -5.90 4.44 1.69
CA THR A 155 -6.28 4.55 3.10
C THR A 155 -5.54 3.54 3.98
N CYS A 156 -5.33 2.32 3.48
CA CYS A 156 -4.58 1.28 4.20
C CYS A 156 -3.09 1.32 3.85
N HIS A 157 -2.76 1.61 2.60
CA HIS A 157 -1.39 1.67 2.08
C HIS A 157 -0.74 3.06 2.20
N GLY A 158 -1.27 3.93 3.08
CA GLY A 158 -0.71 5.26 3.39
C GLY A 158 0.27 5.26 4.56
N GLY A 159 0.52 4.10 5.18
CA GLY A 159 1.28 4.02 6.43
C GLY A 159 0.49 4.51 7.64
N ARG A 160 1.16 4.60 8.78
CA ARG A 160 0.59 4.94 10.09
C ARG A 160 1.32 6.02 10.85
N ASN A 161 2.54 6.34 10.44
CA ASN A 161 3.35 7.42 10.99
C ASN A 161 3.98 8.18 9.82
N SER A 162 4.39 9.40 10.08
CA SER A 162 5.00 10.37 9.16
C SER A 162 6.10 11.13 9.89
N LYS A 163 6.71 12.13 9.22
CA LYS A 163 7.58 13.13 9.87
C LYS A 163 6.98 13.68 11.17
N VAL A 164 5.66 13.91 11.21
CA VAL A 164 4.96 14.51 12.36
C VAL A 164 5.11 13.66 13.62
N GLN A 165 4.95 12.35 13.53
CA GLN A 165 5.04 11.47 14.71
C GLN A 165 6.48 11.30 15.20
N VAL A 166 7.48 11.39 14.31
CA VAL A 166 8.89 11.43 14.71
C VAL A 166 9.19 12.71 15.50
N LEU A 167 8.76 13.87 14.99
CA LEU A 167 8.95 15.15 15.68
C LEU A 167 8.22 15.20 17.02
N ALA A 168 6.96 14.76 17.07
CA ALA A 168 6.19 14.68 18.30
C ALA A 168 6.89 13.80 19.34
N LYS A 169 7.45 12.66 18.92
CA LYS A 169 8.20 11.77 19.80
C LYS A 169 9.47 12.43 20.37
N ILE A 170 10.15 13.26 19.59
CA ILE A 170 11.32 14.04 20.03
C ILE A 170 10.89 15.15 21.00
N GLU A 171 9.80 15.85 20.72
CA GLU A 171 9.24 16.90 21.57
C GLU A 171 8.78 16.35 22.92
N ASP A 172 8.03 15.24 22.92
CA ASP A 172 7.53 14.57 24.13
C ASP A 172 8.66 14.07 25.04
N ALA A 173 9.82 13.75 24.46
CA ALA A 173 11.04 13.41 25.19
C ALA A 173 11.81 14.63 25.74
N GLY A 174 11.22 15.84 25.66
CA GLY A 174 11.79 17.08 26.15
C GLY A 174 12.78 17.75 25.18
N ALA A 175 12.72 17.40 23.88
CA ALA A 175 13.61 17.91 22.84
C ALA A 175 15.11 17.88 23.24
N PRO A 176 15.65 16.68 23.54
CA PRO A 176 17.08 16.55 23.82
C PRO A 176 17.90 17.02 22.61
N ALA A 177 19.17 17.37 22.83
CA ALA A 177 20.06 17.69 21.71
C ALA A 177 20.18 16.49 20.76
N ASP A 178 20.44 16.74 19.47
CA ASP A 178 20.35 15.73 18.40
C ASP A 178 21.18 14.45 18.68
N ASP A 179 22.30 14.60 19.39
CA ASP A 179 23.23 13.52 19.72
C ASP A 179 23.16 13.06 21.19
N THR A 180 22.18 13.56 21.95
CA THR A 180 21.95 13.16 23.34
C THR A 180 20.94 12.03 23.42
N THR A 181 21.33 10.94 24.09
CA THR A 181 20.43 9.81 24.33
C THR A 181 19.31 10.17 25.30
N SER A 182 18.12 9.65 25.06
CA SER A 182 16.98 9.81 25.96
C SER A 182 16.22 8.50 26.13
N ALA A 183 15.91 8.15 27.37
CA ALA A 183 15.13 6.96 27.71
C ALA A 183 13.65 7.07 27.31
N ASP A 184 13.17 8.29 27.03
CA ASP A 184 11.78 8.55 26.62
C ASP A 184 11.59 8.40 25.09
N LEU A 185 12.71 8.36 24.35
CA LEU A 185 12.70 8.08 22.92
C LEU A 185 12.56 6.57 22.66
N SER A 186 11.80 6.26 21.62
CA SER A 186 11.62 4.90 21.13
C SER A 186 11.37 4.94 19.63
N PHE A 187 11.73 3.86 18.95
CA PHE A 187 11.53 3.74 17.51
C PHE A 187 10.09 4.04 17.08
N VAL A 188 9.95 4.78 15.98
CA VAL A 188 8.68 5.06 15.30
C VAL A 188 8.65 4.25 14.01
N ASN A 189 7.58 3.49 13.79
CA ASN A 189 7.46 2.61 12.62
C ASN A 189 6.44 3.19 11.63
N ILE A 190 6.82 3.42 10.37
CA ILE A 190 5.87 3.86 9.33
C ILE A 190 4.68 2.89 9.17
N HIS A 191 4.86 1.62 9.52
CA HIS A 191 3.88 0.54 9.36
C HIS A 191 3.57 0.23 7.89
N TYR A 192 3.33 -1.05 7.59
CA TYR A 192 3.85 -1.68 6.38
C TYR A 192 3.20 -1.27 5.06
N ARG A 193 3.93 -1.47 3.96
CA ARG A 193 3.46 -1.28 2.58
C ARG A 193 2.82 0.10 2.37
N ALA A 194 3.52 1.13 2.84
CA ALA A 194 3.11 2.54 2.77
C ALA A 194 3.28 3.14 1.36
N ALA A 195 2.94 2.38 0.32
CA ALA A 195 3.14 2.73 -1.09
C ALA A 195 2.49 4.06 -1.49
N ALA A 196 1.34 4.41 -0.92
CA ALA A 196 0.71 5.70 -1.18
C ALA A 196 1.53 6.85 -0.59
N ALA A 197 2.07 6.70 0.62
CA ALA A 197 2.94 7.71 1.21
C ALA A 197 4.23 7.88 0.40
N SER A 198 4.83 6.78 -0.06
CA SER A 198 5.97 6.82 -0.98
C SER A 198 5.62 7.56 -2.26
N ARG A 199 4.50 7.20 -2.90
CA ARG A 199 4.07 7.78 -4.17
C ARG A 199 3.85 9.28 -4.09
N PHE A 200 3.20 9.77 -3.03
CA PHE A 200 3.00 11.20 -2.81
C PHE A 200 4.25 11.92 -2.27
N GLY A 201 5.23 11.19 -1.72
CA GLY A 201 6.53 11.72 -1.32
C GLY A 201 6.42 12.95 -0.42
N GLY A 202 7.14 14.00 -0.84
CA GLY A 202 7.16 15.34 -0.23
C GLY A 202 5.80 15.97 0.02
N ASP A 203 4.79 15.64 -0.79
CA ASP A 203 3.46 16.25 -0.68
C ASP A 203 2.71 15.78 0.56
N VAL A 204 3.10 14.64 1.14
CA VAL A 204 2.43 14.05 2.31
C VAL A 204 3.36 13.73 3.47
N GLN A 205 4.67 13.93 3.28
CA GLN A 205 5.69 13.81 4.33
C GLN A 205 5.72 12.42 4.98
N GLY A 206 5.59 11.39 4.14
CA GLY A 206 5.64 9.99 4.57
C GLY A 206 6.97 9.61 5.20
N GLY A 207 8.09 10.09 4.64
CA GLY A 207 9.41 10.00 5.24
C GLY A 207 9.70 11.14 6.22
N PHE A 208 10.80 11.03 6.96
CA PHE A 208 11.36 12.15 7.71
C PHE A 208 12.20 13.04 6.77
N GLU A 209 11.65 14.19 6.43
CA GLU A 209 12.28 15.19 5.57
C GLU A 209 13.10 16.18 6.38
N TYR A 210 14.38 16.33 6.05
CA TYR A 210 15.31 17.21 6.76
C TYR A 210 15.08 18.68 6.42
N ASP A 211 15.27 19.56 7.41
CA ASP A 211 15.01 20.99 7.24
C ASP A 211 15.99 21.63 6.24
N GLY A 212 15.47 22.52 5.39
CA GLY A 212 16.26 23.20 4.36
C GLY A 212 16.58 22.34 3.13
N LYS A 213 15.97 21.16 3.00
CA LYS A 213 16.05 20.28 1.84
C LYS A 213 14.71 20.24 1.11
N ASP A 214 14.78 20.14 -0.21
CA ASP A 214 13.61 19.91 -1.06
C ASP A 214 13.46 18.40 -1.30
N TYR A 215 12.21 17.94 -1.24
CA TYR A 215 11.84 16.54 -1.50
C TYR A 215 10.82 16.47 -2.61
N VAL A 216 10.98 15.51 -3.52
CA VAL A 216 10.04 15.32 -4.62
C VAL A 216 8.68 14.86 -4.07
N GLY A 217 7.62 15.51 -4.54
CA GLY A 217 6.24 15.19 -4.21
C GLY A 217 5.69 14.00 -4.99
N TYR A 218 4.43 14.11 -5.43
CA TYR A 218 3.72 13.08 -6.17
C TYR A 218 4.50 12.61 -7.41
N TYR A 219 4.76 11.30 -7.44
CA TYR A 219 5.38 10.64 -8.56
C TYR A 219 4.35 10.29 -9.64
N PHE A 220 4.46 11.00 -10.76
CA PHE A 220 3.77 10.66 -12.00
C PHE A 220 4.68 9.75 -12.83
N HIS A 221 4.26 8.50 -13.05
CA HIS A 221 5.01 7.55 -13.87
C HIS A 221 4.87 7.90 -15.37
N ASP A 222 3.68 7.71 -15.95
CA ASP A 222 3.38 8.08 -17.34
C ASP A 222 1.86 8.25 -17.57
N GLN A 223 1.41 8.47 -18.82
CA GLN A 223 0.00 8.72 -19.19
C GLN A 223 -0.92 7.47 -19.21
N VAL A 224 -0.36 6.28 -19.29
CA VAL A 224 -1.07 4.98 -19.32
C VAL A 224 -0.93 4.21 -18.00
N SER A 225 0.04 4.56 -17.15
CA SER A 225 0.30 3.95 -15.83
C SER A 225 0.20 5.01 -14.74
N GLN A 226 -1.01 5.41 -14.37
CA GLN A 226 -1.25 6.55 -13.48
C GLN A 226 -1.74 6.16 -12.10
N THR A 227 -2.38 5.01 -11.95
CA THR A 227 -3.05 4.59 -10.72
C THR A 227 -2.47 3.30 -10.19
N CYS A 228 -2.70 2.99 -8.91
CA CYS A 228 -2.29 1.70 -8.34
C CYS A 228 -2.84 0.52 -9.17
N ASN A 229 -4.07 0.65 -9.66
CA ASN A 229 -4.78 -0.41 -10.37
C ASN A 229 -4.34 -0.57 -11.84
N ASP A 230 -3.53 0.34 -12.38
CA ASP A 230 -2.94 0.16 -13.71
C ASP A 230 -1.86 -0.94 -13.63
N CYS A 231 -1.00 -0.88 -12.61
CA CYS A 231 0.09 -1.84 -12.38
C CYS A 231 -0.32 -3.04 -11.54
N HIS A 232 -1.21 -2.88 -10.55
CA HIS A 232 -1.66 -3.96 -9.68
C HIS A 232 -3.04 -4.48 -10.07
N ASN A 233 -3.23 -5.79 -9.98
CA ASN A 233 -4.56 -6.36 -10.08
C ASN A 233 -5.31 -6.19 -8.73
N PRO A 234 -6.47 -5.53 -8.68
CA PRO A 234 -7.18 -5.28 -7.42
C PRO A 234 -7.75 -6.55 -6.77
N HIS A 235 -7.84 -7.66 -7.50
CA HIS A 235 -8.39 -8.92 -7.00
C HIS A 235 -7.33 -9.98 -6.73
N THR A 236 -6.20 -10.02 -7.45
CA THR A 236 -5.09 -10.96 -7.11
C THR A 236 -4.00 -10.28 -6.26
N LEU A 237 -3.93 -8.95 -6.29
CA LEU A 237 -2.87 -8.09 -5.72
C LEU A 237 -1.50 -8.26 -6.37
N GLU A 238 -1.41 -9.08 -7.41
CA GLU A 238 -0.20 -9.27 -8.18
C GLU A 238 0.06 -8.07 -9.11
N VAL A 239 1.33 -7.83 -9.38
CA VAL A 239 1.77 -6.84 -10.37
C VAL A 239 1.57 -7.42 -11.77
N LYS A 240 1.04 -6.62 -12.69
CA LYS A 240 0.84 -6.95 -14.11
C LYS A 240 2.12 -6.69 -14.90
N VAL A 241 3.07 -7.59 -14.81
CA VAL A 241 4.42 -7.45 -15.42
C VAL A 241 4.35 -7.18 -16.92
N GLU A 242 3.36 -7.73 -17.62
CA GLU A 242 3.14 -7.52 -19.04
C GLU A 242 3.03 -6.05 -19.43
N THR A 243 2.46 -5.21 -18.55
CA THR A 243 2.26 -3.77 -18.81
C THR A 243 3.56 -2.99 -18.86
N CYS A 244 4.62 -3.50 -18.22
CA CYS A 244 5.92 -2.83 -18.18
C CYS A 244 6.73 -3.06 -19.46
N THR A 245 6.51 -4.21 -20.12
CA THR A 245 7.35 -4.68 -21.25
C THR A 245 7.21 -3.85 -22.53
N ASP A 246 6.19 -3.00 -22.61
CA ASP A 246 5.99 -2.08 -23.74
C ASP A 246 7.02 -0.95 -23.79
N CYS A 247 7.59 -0.57 -22.64
CA CYS A 247 8.54 0.54 -22.52
C CYS A 247 9.87 0.14 -21.87
N HIS A 248 9.89 -0.93 -21.08
CA HIS A 248 11.07 -1.40 -20.37
C HIS A 248 11.56 -2.73 -20.95
N ASP A 249 12.42 -2.65 -21.97
CA ASP A 249 12.96 -3.80 -22.71
C ASP A 249 13.69 -4.84 -21.84
N GLN A 250 14.16 -4.44 -20.65
CA GLN A 250 14.79 -5.31 -19.68
C GLN A 250 13.79 -6.22 -18.92
N VAL A 251 12.51 -5.87 -18.90
CA VAL A 251 11.47 -6.59 -18.16
C VAL A 251 10.94 -7.73 -19.00
N MET A 252 10.83 -8.90 -18.40
CA MET A 252 10.32 -10.12 -19.01
C MET A 252 8.99 -10.50 -18.35
N THR A 253 7.94 -10.65 -19.17
CA THR A 253 6.57 -10.96 -18.69
C THR A 253 6.51 -12.22 -17.83
N ASP A 254 7.31 -13.23 -18.14
CA ASP A 254 7.36 -14.51 -17.43
C ASP A 254 8.31 -14.49 -16.21
N ASN A 255 8.97 -13.37 -15.94
CA ASN A 255 9.88 -13.22 -14.81
C ASN A 255 9.79 -11.82 -14.18
N LYS A 256 8.91 -11.67 -13.19
CA LYS A 256 8.72 -10.41 -12.44
C LYS A 256 10.00 -9.87 -11.80
N ASP A 257 10.98 -10.72 -11.48
CA ASP A 257 12.21 -10.29 -10.81
C ASP A 257 13.09 -9.43 -11.74
N THR A 258 12.81 -9.44 -13.05
CA THR A 258 13.45 -8.53 -14.01
C THR A 258 12.97 -7.08 -13.91
N MET A 259 11.90 -6.79 -13.15
CA MET A 259 11.44 -5.41 -12.91
C MET A 259 12.50 -4.56 -12.21
N HIS A 260 13.35 -5.17 -11.38
CA HIS A 260 14.44 -4.46 -10.69
C HIS A 260 15.52 -3.93 -11.66
N LEU A 261 15.59 -4.48 -12.87
CA LEU A 261 16.48 -4.00 -13.92
C LEU A 261 16.00 -2.69 -14.56
N VAL A 262 14.79 -2.22 -14.22
CA VAL A 262 14.22 -0.98 -14.75
C VAL A 262 15.16 0.18 -14.42
N ARG A 263 15.56 0.87 -15.48
CA ARG A 263 16.44 2.01 -15.38
C ARG A 263 15.67 3.28 -15.69
N THR A 264 15.53 4.13 -14.68
CA THR A 264 14.82 5.41 -14.77
C THR A 264 15.79 6.59 -14.88
N SER A 265 17.06 6.41 -14.54
CA SER A 265 18.07 7.47 -14.46
C SER A 265 19.41 7.05 -15.08
N LYS A 266 20.27 8.04 -15.37
CA LYS A 266 21.67 7.85 -15.79
C LYS A 266 22.74 8.11 -14.72
N PRO A 267 22.51 9.02 -13.75
CA PRO A 267 23.43 9.20 -12.62
C PRO A 267 23.63 7.91 -11.83
N ASP A 268 24.81 7.85 -11.22
CA ASP A 268 25.26 6.88 -10.22
C ASP A 268 24.98 7.51 -8.85
N TYR A 269 23.91 7.03 -8.21
CA TYR A 269 23.34 7.64 -7.00
C TYR A 269 23.93 7.04 -5.72
N ASP A 270 24.44 5.82 -5.76
CA ASP A 270 25.14 5.19 -4.63
C ASP A 270 26.66 5.46 -4.61
N GLY A 271 27.24 5.84 -5.75
CA GLY A 271 28.64 6.20 -5.95
C GLY A 271 29.58 5.02 -6.16
N ASP A 272 29.09 3.85 -6.59
CA ASP A 272 29.89 2.64 -6.81
C ASP A 272 30.59 2.61 -8.20
N GLY A 273 30.18 3.50 -9.11
CA GLY A 273 30.70 3.65 -10.47
C GLY A 273 29.95 2.83 -11.53
N ASP A 274 28.98 2.00 -11.17
CA ASP A 274 28.15 1.21 -12.08
C ASP A 274 26.94 1.99 -12.58
N THR A 275 27.17 2.79 -13.62
CA THR A 275 26.07 3.45 -14.33
C THR A 275 25.24 2.52 -15.24
N SER A 276 25.21 1.20 -15.03
CA SER A 276 24.49 0.24 -15.90
C SER A 276 23.35 -0.50 -15.21
N GLU A 277 23.28 -0.45 -13.89
CA GLU A 277 22.25 -1.11 -13.10
C GLU A 277 20.89 -0.40 -13.13
N GLY A 278 19.89 -1.08 -12.56
CA GLY A 278 18.55 -0.54 -12.38
C GLY A 278 18.46 0.33 -11.14
N ILE A 279 17.46 1.22 -11.11
CA ILE A 279 17.29 2.19 -10.02
C ILE A 279 17.05 1.54 -8.65
N GLU A 280 16.63 0.28 -8.63
CA GLU A 280 16.44 -0.45 -7.38
C GLU A 280 17.76 -0.80 -6.72
N ALA A 281 18.80 -1.15 -7.48
CA ALA A 281 20.10 -1.51 -6.93
C ALA A 281 20.76 -0.30 -6.23
N GLU A 282 20.79 0.85 -6.90
CA GLU A 282 21.13 2.16 -6.34
C GLU A 282 20.42 2.44 -4.99
N ILE A 283 19.13 2.12 -4.88
CA ILE A 283 18.35 2.30 -3.64
C ILE A 283 18.78 1.29 -2.57
N GLN A 284 19.01 0.02 -2.94
CA GLN A 284 19.41 -1.02 -1.99
C GLN A 284 20.81 -0.80 -1.42
N GLU A 285 21.76 -0.38 -2.26
CA GLU A 285 23.13 -0.09 -1.81
C GLU A 285 23.14 1.13 -0.87
N LEU A 286 22.41 2.21 -1.19
CA LEU A 286 22.22 3.32 -0.25
C LEU A 286 21.44 2.90 1.01
N HIS A 287 20.48 1.97 0.91
CA HIS A 287 19.75 1.44 2.07
C HIS A 287 20.68 0.67 3.00
N GLY A 288 21.54 -0.19 2.45
CA GLY A 288 22.61 -0.88 3.18
C GLY A 288 23.59 0.10 3.81
N LYS A 289 24.02 1.12 3.07
CA LYS A 289 24.90 2.16 3.58
C LYS A 289 24.29 2.98 4.71
N LEU A 290 22.97 3.23 4.66
CA LEU A 290 22.26 3.85 5.77
C LEU A 290 22.25 2.94 7.00
N LEU A 291 22.13 1.63 6.85
CA LEU A 291 22.27 0.70 7.97
C LEU A 291 23.68 0.76 8.57
N GLU A 292 24.73 0.77 7.75
CA GLU A 292 26.10 0.96 8.22
C GLU A 292 26.26 2.28 8.99
N ALA A 293 25.67 3.36 8.50
CA ALA A 293 25.67 4.66 9.16
C ALA A 293 24.95 4.60 10.53
N ILE A 294 23.82 3.90 10.61
CA ILE A 294 23.05 3.69 11.84
C ILE A 294 23.89 2.91 12.86
N ILE A 295 24.51 1.80 12.44
CA ILE A 295 25.37 0.96 13.29
C ILE A 295 26.55 1.78 13.81
N GLY A 296 27.29 2.43 12.91
CA GLY A 296 28.46 3.23 13.25
C GLY A 296 28.11 4.44 14.13
N TYR A 297 26.97 5.10 13.92
CA TYR A 297 26.50 6.16 14.81
C TYR A 297 26.17 5.64 16.21
N GLY A 298 25.50 4.48 16.29
CA GLY A 298 25.16 3.81 17.55
C GLY A 298 26.41 3.56 18.40
N GLU A 299 27.46 3.00 17.80
CA GLU A 299 28.74 2.73 18.46
C GLU A 299 29.50 4.01 18.81
N ASN A 300 29.73 4.89 17.82
CA ASN A 300 30.67 6.00 17.94
C ASN A 300 30.11 7.23 18.66
N THR A 301 28.80 7.44 18.61
CA THR A 301 28.16 8.68 19.08
C THR A 301 27.13 8.42 20.17
N ALA A 302 26.16 7.53 19.94
CA ALA A 302 25.18 7.19 20.97
C ALA A 302 25.79 6.36 22.12
N GLY A 303 26.92 5.71 21.88
CA GLY A 303 27.66 4.91 22.86
C GLY A 303 27.02 3.56 23.17
N THR A 304 26.15 3.06 22.30
CA THR A 304 25.52 1.74 22.40
C THR A 304 25.33 1.18 21.00
N ALA A 305 25.97 0.04 20.72
CA ALA A 305 25.86 -0.66 19.44
C ALA A 305 24.40 -1.04 19.16
N ILE A 306 24.00 -0.87 17.90
CA ILE A 306 22.65 -1.08 17.39
C ILE A 306 22.73 -2.02 16.21
N GLY A 307 21.73 -2.87 16.04
CA GLY A 307 21.54 -3.63 14.81
C GLY A 307 20.08 -3.71 14.42
N TYR A 308 19.83 -4.12 13.18
CA TYR A 308 18.50 -4.27 12.59
C TYR A 308 18.16 -5.74 12.32
N GLU A 309 16.94 -6.15 12.66
CA GLU A 309 16.36 -7.45 12.27
C GLU A 309 14.96 -7.21 11.69
N SER A 310 14.69 -7.74 10.50
CA SER A 310 13.53 -7.38 9.69
C SER A 310 12.20 -8.07 10.07
N HIS A 311 12.25 -9.17 10.83
CA HIS A 311 11.14 -10.04 11.21
C HIS A 311 10.73 -9.95 12.68
N SER A 312 11.51 -9.27 13.52
CA SER A 312 11.33 -9.22 14.96
C SER A 312 11.03 -7.80 15.41
N TYR A 313 9.89 -7.60 16.06
CA TYR A 313 9.54 -6.30 16.64
C TYR A 313 10.44 -5.97 17.85
N PRO A 314 10.98 -4.73 17.97
CA PRO A 314 10.70 -3.52 17.20
C PRO A 314 11.74 -3.19 16.11
N TYR A 315 12.34 -4.20 15.50
CA TYR A 315 13.32 -4.14 14.41
C TYR A 315 14.72 -3.69 14.78
N PHE A 316 14.86 -2.77 15.74
CA PHE A 316 16.15 -2.31 16.21
C PHE A 316 16.43 -2.82 17.62
N PHE A 317 17.58 -3.48 17.77
CA PHE A 317 18.01 -4.13 19.01
C PHE A 317 19.40 -3.63 19.41
N ALA A 318 19.73 -3.76 20.69
CA ALA A 318 21.10 -3.60 21.13
C ALA A 318 21.92 -4.78 20.59
N ASP A 319 22.98 -4.46 19.85
CA ASP A 319 23.98 -5.43 19.40
C ASP A 319 24.97 -5.63 20.55
N GLY A 320 24.73 -6.67 21.35
CA GLY A 320 25.42 -6.87 22.61
C GLY A 320 26.82 -7.46 22.45
N ASP A 321 27.08 -8.10 21.31
CA ASP A 321 28.38 -8.71 20.99
C ASP A 321 29.22 -7.89 19.99
N GLY A 322 28.63 -6.86 19.39
CA GLY A 322 29.30 -5.94 18.47
C GLY A 322 29.59 -6.57 17.11
N SER A 323 28.78 -7.53 16.69
CA SER A 323 28.93 -8.23 15.41
C SER A 323 28.46 -7.41 14.20
N GLY A 324 27.68 -6.35 14.43
CA GLY A 324 27.00 -5.56 13.40
C GLY A 324 25.71 -6.21 12.89
N ALA A 325 25.32 -7.37 13.44
CA ALA A 325 24.10 -8.09 13.10
C ALA A 325 23.33 -8.44 14.39
N ILE A 326 22.01 -8.68 14.26
CA ILE A 326 21.19 -9.13 15.39
C ILE A 326 20.89 -10.61 15.22
N GLU A 327 21.41 -11.43 16.11
CA GLU A 327 21.14 -12.86 16.11
C GLU A 327 19.79 -13.20 16.79
N GLU A 328 19.29 -14.44 16.61
CA GLU A 328 18.04 -14.92 17.25
C GLU A 328 18.08 -14.77 18.79
N GLY A 329 19.28 -14.84 19.37
CA GLY A 329 19.50 -14.61 20.80
C GLY A 329 19.12 -13.20 21.26
N GLU A 330 19.36 -12.22 20.40
CA GLU A 330 19.28 -10.77 20.62
C GLU A 330 17.98 -10.16 20.07
N ALA A 331 17.36 -10.77 19.07
CA ALA A 331 16.11 -10.36 18.42
C ALA A 331 14.87 -10.57 19.32
N LYS A 332 14.90 -10.01 20.53
CA LYS A 332 13.86 -10.17 21.54
C LYS A 332 13.48 -8.82 22.12
N TYR A 333 12.19 -8.62 22.35
CA TYR A 333 11.66 -7.35 22.84
C TYR A 333 12.38 -6.76 24.09
N PRO A 334 12.80 -7.57 25.09
CA PRO A 334 13.60 -7.06 26.21
C PRO A 334 14.95 -6.44 25.81
N ASN A 335 15.54 -6.88 24.70
CA ASN A 335 16.80 -6.39 24.14
C ASN A 335 16.61 -5.31 23.06
N ARG A 336 15.39 -4.75 22.92
CA ARG A 336 15.15 -3.63 22.01
C ARG A 336 16.14 -2.49 22.28
N TYR A 337 16.52 -1.77 21.22
CA TYR A 337 17.40 -0.62 21.35
C TYR A 337 16.75 0.49 22.19
N GLN A 338 17.50 1.06 23.13
CA GLN A 338 17.00 2.07 24.08
C GLN A 338 17.84 3.35 24.13
N ALA A 339 19.03 3.35 23.54
CA ALA A 339 19.92 4.52 23.51
C ALA A 339 19.60 5.46 22.33
N TRP A 340 18.32 5.71 22.08
CA TRP A 340 17.88 6.57 20.98
C TRP A 340 18.29 8.02 21.22
N THR A 341 18.83 8.66 20.18
CA THR A 341 18.96 10.12 20.07
C THR A 341 17.95 10.64 19.04
N PRO A 342 17.59 11.94 19.03
CA PRO A 342 16.76 12.50 17.97
C PRO A 342 17.32 12.25 16.58
N ARG A 343 18.63 12.41 16.36
CA ARG A 343 19.28 12.17 15.07
C ARG A 343 19.10 10.73 14.59
N LEU A 344 19.43 9.77 15.46
CA LEU A 344 19.32 8.35 15.14
C LEU A 344 17.87 7.93 14.85
N LEU A 345 16.90 8.50 15.57
CA LEU A 345 15.48 8.22 15.37
C LEU A 345 15.00 8.67 13.97
N LYS A 346 15.43 9.86 13.51
CA LYS A 346 15.11 10.39 12.17
C LYS A 346 15.64 9.46 11.07
N ALA A 347 16.91 9.08 11.15
CA ALA A 347 17.55 8.21 10.18
C ALA A 347 16.98 6.78 10.17
N ALA A 348 16.76 6.19 11.35
CA ALA A 348 16.16 4.86 11.48
C ALA A 348 14.72 4.83 10.95
N TYR A 349 13.96 5.92 11.10
CA TYR A 349 12.64 6.04 10.51
C TYR A 349 12.70 5.99 8.97
N ASN A 350 13.60 6.75 8.35
CA ASN A 350 13.79 6.73 6.91
C ASN A 350 14.28 5.38 6.37
N TYR A 351 15.19 4.72 7.09
CA TYR A 351 15.59 3.35 6.78
C TYR A 351 14.37 2.41 6.73
N GLN A 352 13.46 2.55 7.70
CA GLN A 352 12.25 1.75 7.75
C GLN A 352 11.22 2.12 6.66
N VAL A 353 11.12 3.40 6.28
CA VAL A 353 10.26 3.86 5.16
C VAL A 353 10.60 3.07 3.89
N VAL A 354 11.88 3.03 3.52
CA VAL A 354 12.36 2.28 2.36
C VAL A 354 12.19 0.77 2.56
N ALA A 355 12.56 0.24 3.74
CA ALA A 355 12.46 -1.20 4.02
C ALA A 355 11.03 -1.74 3.99
N LYS A 356 10.02 -0.92 4.31
CA LYS A 356 8.62 -1.34 4.39
C LYS A 356 7.81 -1.01 3.15
N ASP A 357 8.40 -0.44 2.11
CA ASP A 357 7.83 -0.35 0.77
C ASP A 357 8.74 -1.04 -0.26
N PRO A 358 8.55 -2.36 -0.51
CA PRO A 358 9.39 -3.09 -1.46
C PRO A 358 9.21 -2.61 -2.91
N GLY A 359 8.20 -1.80 -3.21
CA GLY A 359 7.97 -1.22 -4.53
C GLY A 359 8.45 0.23 -4.66
N ILE A 360 9.15 0.78 -3.66
CA ILE A 360 9.50 2.20 -3.61
C ILE A 360 10.32 2.66 -4.83
N TYR A 361 11.13 1.76 -5.40
CA TYR A 361 11.89 1.99 -6.63
C TYR A 361 11.00 2.27 -7.86
N THR A 362 9.74 1.86 -7.82
CA THR A 362 8.71 2.18 -8.84
C THR A 362 7.74 3.24 -8.35
N HIS A 363 7.41 3.25 -7.05
CA HIS A 363 6.41 4.19 -6.51
C HIS A 363 6.94 5.63 -6.45
N ASN A 364 8.20 5.84 -6.05
CA ASN A 364 8.87 7.16 -6.05
C ASN A 364 10.40 7.00 -5.79
N PRO A 365 11.18 6.57 -6.80
CA PRO A 365 12.60 6.26 -6.58
C PRO A 365 13.42 7.48 -6.13
N HIS A 366 13.14 8.66 -6.67
CA HIS A 366 13.87 9.88 -6.28
C HIS A 366 13.59 10.28 -4.83
N TYR A 367 12.36 10.13 -4.33
CA TYR A 367 12.06 10.38 -2.92
C TYR A 367 12.85 9.43 -2.01
N ALA A 368 12.90 8.13 -2.34
CA ALA A 368 13.69 7.15 -1.59
C ALA A 368 15.17 7.56 -1.52
N LEU A 369 15.78 7.88 -2.67
CA LEU A 369 17.17 8.32 -2.75
C LEU A 369 17.44 9.59 -1.94
N GLN A 370 16.53 10.57 -1.96
CA GLN A 370 16.64 11.79 -1.16
C GLN A 370 16.61 11.50 0.35
N LEU A 371 15.68 10.65 0.81
CA LEU A 371 15.60 10.24 2.21
C LEU A 371 16.87 9.50 2.66
N LEU A 372 17.35 8.55 1.86
CA LEU A 372 18.54 7.76 2.16
C LEU A 372 19.78 8.64 2.22
N HIS A 373 20.03 9.42 1.19
CA HIS A 373 21.21 10.28 1.09
C HIS A 373 21.25 11.31 2.24
N ASP A 374 20.13 11.97 2.54
CA ASP A 374 20.10 12.98 3.61
C ASP A 374 20.25 12.33 5.00
N SER A 375 19.72 11.12 5.22
CA SER A 375 19.91 10.39 6.47
C SER A 375 21.35 9.92 6.67
N ILE A 376 22.02 9.46 5.60
CA ILE A 376 23.44 9.10 5.63
C ILE A 376 24.28 10.33 5.95
N ALA A 377 24.02 11.46 5.27
CA ALA A 377 24.75 12.70 5.49
C ALA A 377 24.60 13.23 6.93
N ASP A 378 23.39 13.15 7.48
CA ASP A 378 23.09 13.55 8.86
C ASP A 378 23.89 12.72 9.88
N LEU A 379 23.90 11.39 9.73
CA LEU A 379 24.67 10.51 10.62
C LEU A 379 26.20 10.64 10.41
N ALA A 380 26.64 10.85 9.17
CA ALA A 380 28.05 11.05 8.83
C ALA A 380 28.63 12.32 9.48
N GLU A 381 27.89 13.44 9.45
CA GLU A 381 28.28 14.69 10.12
C GLU A 381 28.50 14.48 11.62
N ALA A 382 27.71 13.60 12.24
CA ALA A 382 27.81 13.27 13.65
C ALA A 382 28.85 12.18 13.97
N GLY A 383 29.61 11.70 12.99
CA GLY A 383 30.70 10.76 13.23
C GLY A 383 30.29 9.29 13.23
N SER A 384 29.29 8.91 12.43
CA SER A 384 28.98 7.49 12.18
C SER A 384 30.16 6.71 11.59
N GLY A 385 31.07 7.38 10.88
CA GLY A 385 32.24 6.77 10.25
C GLY A 385 32.01 6.28 8.82
N VAL A 386 30.82 6.50 8.25
CA VAL A 386 30.56 6.28 6.81
C VAL A 386 30.79 7.55 5.99
N ASP A 387 31.21 7.38 4.75
CA ASP A 387 31.32 8.47 3.78
C ASP A 387 29.97 8.71 3.07
N VAL A 388 29.65 9.96 2.76
CA VAL A 388 28.52 10.29 1.86
C VAL A 388 29.00 10.11 0.42
N THR A 389 28.40 9.19 -0.33
CA THR A 389 28.76 8.89 -1.73
C THR A 389 27.57 9.09 -2.66
N GLY A 390 27.86 9.10 -3.96
CA GLY A 390 26.88 9.24 -5.01
C GLY A 390 26.26 10.65 -5.09
N GLU A 391 25.35 10.82 -6.05
CA GLU A 391 24.63 12.07 -6.24
C GLU A 391 23.28 12.04 -5.52
N ARG A 392 22.92 13.10 -4.78
CA ARG A 392 21.53 13.28 -4.32
C ARG A 392 20.68 13.77 -5.50
N PRO A 393 19.56 13.12 -5.85
CA PRO A 393 18.69 13.62 -6.90
C PRO A 393 18.06 14.97 -6.50
N GLN A 394 17.90 15.84 -7.51
CA GLN A 394 17.30 17.17 -7.36
C GLN A 394 15.79 17.13 -7.28
#